data_AF-A0A3V3U5P0-F1
#
_entry.id   AF-A0A3V3U5P0-F1
#
_cell.length_a   1.000
_cell.length_b   1.000
_cell.length_c   1.000
_cell.angle_alpha   90.00
_cell.angle_beta   90.00
_cell.angle_gamma   90.00
#
_symmetry.space_group_name_H-M   'P 1'
#
loop_
_entity.id
_entity.type
_entity.pdbx_description
1 polymer ?
#
loop_
_entity_poly.entity_id
_entity_poly.type
_entity_poly.pdbx_seq_one_letter_code
_entity_poly.pdbx_strand_id
1 'polypeptide(L)'
;MPIENATVISELNPDWPVGASDFVSQGDDQLRMLKKVLQNTFPNASAPITATPEQIDNVAIGIQYHVMDDGTGFYDVYTPDRSEDAAFSVRTCTLDEYKKSTHLAINYDFVSLFIYPVGCQYTSYTDGRNPYDILGFGTWEPIVGLIAGVGSAADNNSYTQNYSLGYQPGWWRVGNAQIVGQQLPVQLTMDPVDPHSHGEGEINSFYNDSGHTATVPGDGPGLTGSAGGHTPTGTGEVTIGSGGFTDGTPFYNPYYGAYIWKRTA
;
A
#
# COMPACT_ATOMS: atom_id res chain seq x y z
N MET A 1 55.01 21.73 -49.10
CA MET A 1 54.48 21.18 -47.84
C MET A 1 53.05 20.72 -48.08
N PRO A 2 52.61 19.57 -47.56
CA PRO A 2 51.19 19.22 -47.55
C PRO A 2 50.41 20.32 -46.82
N ILE A 3 49.33 20.81 -47.41
CA ILE A 3 48.45 21.79 -46.75
C ILE A 3 47.56 21.03 -45.76
N GLU A 4 47.64 21.39 -44.48
CA GLU A 4 46.73 20.88 -43.46
C GLU A 4 45.39 21.62 -43.58
N ASN A 5 44.28 20.89 -43.60
CA ASN A 5 42.93 21.44 -43.74
C ASN A 5 42.04 20.93 -42.59
N ALA A 6 42.40 21.28 -41.37
CA ALA A 6 41.64 20.94 -40.17
C ALA A 6 40.57 22.01 -39.91
N THR A 7 39.35 21.57 -39.60
CA THR A 7 38.21 22.43 -39.24
C THR A 7 37.90 22.39 -37.73
N VAL A 8 38.37 21.35 -37.05
CA VAL A 8 38.23 21.15 -35.59
C VAL A 8 39.54 20.65 -34.99
N ILE A 9 39.71 20.79 -33.67
CA ILE A 9 40.96 20.49 -32.95
C ILE A 9 41.35 19.01 -33.07
N SER A 10 40.39 18.09 -33.12
CA SER A 10 40.66 16.65 -33.26
C SER A 10 41.27 16.25 -34.62
N GLU A 11 41.12 17.09 -35.65
CA GLU A 11 41.67 16.83 -37.00
C GLU A 11 43.12 17.29 -37.16
N LEU A 12 43.66 18.04 -36.19
CA LEU A 12 45.06 18.49 -36.22
C LEU A 12 46.02 17.29 -36.20
N ASN A 13 47.02 17.31 -37.07
CA ASN A 13 48.12 16.34 -37.00
C ASN A 13 49.28 16.95 -36.19
N PRO A 14 49.57 16.45 -34.97
CA PRO A 14 50.60 17.01 -34.10
C PRO A 14 52.03 16.82 -34.61
N ASP A 15 52.24 15.96 -35.61
CA ASP A 15 53.55 15.71 -36.21
C ASP A 15 53.83 16.61 -37.44
N TRP A 16 52.84 17.37 -37.90
CA TRP A 16 52.96 18.27 -39.04
C TRP A 16 53.22 19.72 -38.61
N PRO A 17 54.02 20.50 -39.36
CA PRO A 17 54.58 20.23 -40.70
C PRO A 17 55.74 19.23 -40.71
N VAL A 18 55.91 18.51 -41.82
CA VAL A 18 56.96 17.49 -42.02
C VAL A 18 58.12 18.08 -42.84
N GLY A 19 59.32 18.12 -42.26
CA GLY A 19 60.54 18.60 -42.93
C GLY A 19 61.57 19.18 -41.97
N ALA A 20 62.47 18.35 -41.45
CA ALA A 20 63.55 18.78 -40.55
C ALA A 20 64.74 19.48 -41.27
N SER A 21 64.58 19.88 -42.53
CA SER A 21 65.68 20.34 -43.41
C SER A 21 65.54 21.78 -43.92
N ASP A 22 64.52 22.52 -43.46
CA ASP A 22 64.36 23.95 -43.71
C ASP A 22 65.01 24.75 -42.55
N PHE A 23 65.58 25.92 -42.85
CA PHE A 23 66.10 26.88 -41.87
C PHE A 23 65.02 27.40 -40.88
N VAL A 24 63.76 27.02 -41.04
CA VAL A 24 62.60 27.39 -40.21
C VAL A 24 62.23 26.31 -39.16
N SER A 25 63.12 25.34 -38.87
CA SER A 25 62.87 24.24 -37.91
C SER A 25 62.31 24.68 -36.54
N GLN A 26 62.69 25.86 -36.03
CA GLN A 26 62.17 26.37 -34.75
C GLN A 26 60.68 26.74 -34.81
N GLY A 27 60.21 27.27 -35.94
CA GLY A 27 58.80 27.59 -36.16
C GLY A 27 57.95 26.33 -36.27
N ASP A 28 58.47 25.32 -36.96
CA ASP A 28 57.81 24.01 -37.10
C ASP A 28 57.65 23.31 -35.74
N ASP A 29 58.69 23.33 -34.91
CA ASP A 29 58.66 22.77 -33.56
C ASP A 29 57.61 23.47 -32.67
N GLN A 30 57.52 24.80 -32.78
CA GLN A 30 56.52 25.58 -32.04
C GLN A 30 55.09 25.25 -32.49
N LEU A 31 54.84 25.07 -33.79
CA LEU A 31 53.53 24.69 -34.31
C LEU A 31 53.12 23.28 -33.85
N ARG A 32 54.04 22.31 -33.88
CA ARG A 32 53.79 20.96 -33.34
C ARG A 32 53.48 21.00 -31.84
N MET A 33 54.21 21.81 -31.08
CA MET A 33 53.97 22.01 -29.65
C MET A 33 52.56 22.59 -29.40
N LEU A 34 52.16 23.63 -30.13
CA LEU A 34 50.85 24.25 -29.96
C LEU A 34 49.71 23.27 -30.24
N LYS A 35 49.82 22.47 -31.31
CA LYS A 35 48.82 21.43 -31.64
C LYS A 35 48.71 20.38 -30.54
N LYS A 36 49.84 19.91 -30.00
CA LYS A 36 49.87 18.97 -28.88
C LYS A 36 49.20 19.56 -27.64
N VAL A 37 49.48 20.83 -27.32
CA VAL A 37 48.85 21.53 -26.20
C VAL A 37 47.33 21.63 -26.41
N LEU A 38 46.87 22.02 -27.61
CA LEU A 38 45.44 22.11 -27.91
C LEU A 38 44.72 20.76 -27.80
N GLN A 39 45.29 19.69 -28.37
CA GLN A 39 44.70 18.35 -28.29
C GLN A 39 44.70 17.78 -26.87
N ASN A 40 45.73 18.08 -26.08
CA ASN A 40 45.78 17.68 -24.67
C ASN A 40 44.80 18.46 -23.79
N THR A 41 44.55 19.74 -24.11
CA THR A 41 43.67 20.62 -23.34
C THR A 41 42.20 20.39 -23.69
N PHE A 42 41.91 20.09 -24.96
CA PHE A 42 40.57 19.82 -25.48
C PHE A 42 40.49 18.41 -26.08
N PRO A 43 40.58 17.36 -25.26
CA PRO A 43 40.51 15.99 -25.76
C PRO A 43 39.14 15.73 -26.40
N ASN A 44 39.14 15.06 -27.55
CA ASN A 44 37.92 14.68 -28.29
C ASN A 44 37.05 15.85 -28.79
N ALA A 45 37.62 17.05 -28.96
CA ALA A 45 36.90 18.18 -29.58
C ALA A 45 36.69 17.98 -31.09
N SER A 46 35.69 17.17 -31.45
CA SER A 46 35.32 16.79 -32.82
C SER A 46 34.23 17.67 -33.45
N ALA A 47 33.84 18.76 -32.80
CA ALA A 47 32.88 19.74 -33.28
C ALA A 47 33.29 21.15 -32.82
N PRO A 48 32.81 22.22 -33.49
CA PRO A 48 33.06 23.57 -33.05
C PRO A 48 32.55 23.80 -31.62
N ILE A 49 33.40 24.34 -30.75
CA ILE A 49 33.01 24.79 -29.40
C ILE A 49 32.30 26.13 -29.57
N THR A 50 30.97 26.13 -29.54
CA THR A 50 30.11 27.30 -29.84
C THR A 50 29.63 28.05 -28.61
N ALA A 51 29.98 27.60 -27.40
CA ALA A 51 29.62 28.29 -26.18
C ALA A 51 30.23 29.71 -26.17
N THR A 52 29.43 30.71 -25.84
CA THR A 52 29.93 32.08 -25.70
C THR A 52 30.79 32.19 -24.43
N PRO A 53 31.73 33.16 -24.37
CA PRO A 53 32.48 33.43 -23.13
C PRO A 53 31.55 33.60 -21.93
N GLU A 54 30.43 34.33 -22.10
CA GLU A 54 29.43 34.52 -21.05
C GLU A 54 28.77 33.20 -20.60
N GLN A 55 28.50 32.27 -21.51
CA GLN A 55 27.96 30.96 -21.13
C GLN A 55 28.98 30.11 -20.36
N ILE A 56 30.26 30.15 -20.75
CA ILE A 56 31.33 29.45 -20.04
C ILE A 56 31.55 30.06 -18.66
N ASP A 57 31.58 31.39 -18.58
CA ASP A 57 31.72 32.14 -17.33
C ASP A 57 30.52 31.86 -16.41
N ASN A 58 29.30 31.80 -16.93
CA ASN A 58 28.10 31.47 -16.15
C ASN A 58 28.12 30.03 -15.65
N VAL A 59 28.70 29.06 -16.35
CA VAL A 59 28.86 27.70 -15.82
C VAL A 59 29.91 27.67 -14.70
N ALA A 60 31.01 28.40 -14.84
CA ALA A 60 32.07 28.49 -13.83
C ALA A 60 31.65 29.30 -12.59
N ILE A 61 30.77 30.28 -12.75
CA ILE A 61 30.22 31.11 -11.66
C ILE A 61 29.01 30.42 -11.04
N GLY A 62 28.14 29.85 -11.88
CA GLY A 62 26.84 29.32 -11.53
C GLY A 62 26.86 27.93 -10.91
N ILE A 63 27.93 27.15 -11.07
CA ILE A 63 28.08 25.84 -10.42
C ILE A 63 29.46 25.79 -9.76
N GLN A 64 29.49 25.85 -8.43
CA GLN A 64 30.75 25.78 -7.68
C GLN A 64 30.78 24.56 -6.78
N TYR A 65 31.91 23.86 -6.77
CA TYR A 65 32.17 22.78 -5.83
C TYR A 65 32.88 23.36 -4.61
N HIS A 66 32.24 23.24 -3.45
CA HIS A 66 32.82 23.66 -2.17
C HIS A 66 33.37 22.45 -1.42
N VAL A 67 34.59 22.58 -0.92
CA VAL A 67 35.23 21.58 -0.06
C VAL A 67 35.29 22.15 1.35
N MET A 68 34.73 21.41 2.30
CA MET A 68 34.77 21.70 3.72
C MET A 68 36.10 21.22 4.33
N ASP A 69 36.48 21.77 5.47
CA ASP A 69 37.72 21.41 6.19
C ASP A 69 37.77 19.91 6.60
N ASP A 70 36.62 19.24 6.65
CA ASP A 70 36.50 17.81 6.95
C ASP A 70 36.63 16.90 5.71
N GLY A 71 36.88 17.48 4.53
CA GLY A 71 37.02 16.77 3.26
C GLY A 71 35.69 16.39 2.60
N THR A 72 34.55 16.81 3.15
CA THR A 72 33.25 16.68 2.48
C THR A 72 33.02 17.85 1.53
N GLY A 73 32.16 17.68 0.52
CA GLY A 73 31.88 18.76 -0.42
C GLY A 73 30.49 18.68 -1.04
N PHE A 74 30.03 19.81 -1.56
CA PHE A 74 28.71 19.98 -2.16
C PHE A 74 28.81 20.92 -3.38
N TYR A 75 27.80 20.87 -4.24
CA TYR A 75 27.68 21.78 -5.37
C TYR A 75 26.68 22.87 -5.02
N ASP A 76 27.09 24.11 -5.17
CA ASP A 76 26.20 25.27 -5.13
C ASP A 76 25.81 25.69 -6.52
N VAL A 77 24.53 26.01 -6.68
CA VAL A 77 24.00 26.63 -7.89
C VAL A 77 23.68 28.09 -7.60
N TYR A 78 24.36 28.99 -8.33
CA TYR A 78 24.17 30.43 -8.24
C TYR A 78 23.37 30.92 -9.44
N THR A 79 22.53 31.94 -9.22
CA THR A 79 22.13 32.83 -10.31
C THR A 79 23.37 33.59 -10.83
N PRO A 80 23.42 33.99 -12.12
CA PRO A 80 24.58 34.70 -12.68
C PRO A 80 25.00 35.98 -11.93
N ASP A 81 24.06 36.59 -11.22
CA ASP A 81 24.24 37.80 -10.40
C ASP A 81 24.51 37.51 -8.90
N ARG A 82 24.51 36.24 -8.49
CA ARG A 82 24.70 35.78 -7.10
C ARG A 82 23.74 36.42 -6.09
N SER A 83 22.55 36.77 -6.54
CA SER A 83 21.51 37.35 -5.69
C SER A 83 20.70 36.29 -4.96
N GLU A 84 20.63 35.07 -5.51
CA GLU A 84 19.93 33.93 -4.95
C GLU A 84 20.78 32.65 -5.06
N ASP A 85 20.91 31.93 -3.93
CA ASP A 85 21.71 30.70 -3.85
C ASP A 85 20.80 29.50 -3.58
N ALA A 86 20.97 28.43 -4.35
CA ALA A 86 20.36 27.13 -4.07
C ALA A 86 21.45 26.06 -3.94
N ALA A 87 21.70 25.59 -2.72
CA ALA A 87 22.62 24.50 -2.46
C ALA A 87 21.93 23.15 -2.74
N PHE A 88 22.45 22.38 -3.70
CA PHE A 88 22.02 21.01 -3.95
C PHE A 88 23.07 20.04 -3.38
N SER A 89 22.83 19.57 -2.15
CA SER A 89 23.67 18.54 -1.55
C SER A 89 23.27 17.15 -2.04
N VAL A 90 24.22 16.24 -2.18
CA VAL A 90 23.99 14.82 -2.52
C VAL A 90 23.67 13.97 -1.29
N ARG A 91 23.86 14.51 -0.07
CA ARG A 91 23.52 13.88 1.21
C ARG A 91 22.81 14.85 2.16
N THR A 92 22.11 14.32 3.14
CA THR A 92 21.58 15.11 4.26
C THR A 92 22.73 15.91 4.89
N CYS A 93 22.58 17.24 4.89
CA CYS A 93 23.57 18.11 5.52
C CYS A 93 23.57 17.87 7.03
N THR A 94 24.75 17.84 7.65
CA THR A 94 24.86 17.76 9.12
C THR A 94 24.31 19.05 9.75
N LEU A 95 23.97 19.00 11.04
CA LEU A 95 23.43 20.16 11.75
C LEU A 95 24.41 21.36 11.75
N ASP A 96 25.71 21.09 11.73
CA ASP A 96 26.73 22.14 11.68
C ASP A 96 26.92 22.70 10.26
N GLU A 97 26.67 21.91 9.21
CA GLU A 97 26.58 22.39 7.83
C GLU A 97 25.32 23.26 7.63
N TYR A 98 24.18 22.85 8.19
CA TYR A 98 22.93 23.61 8.14
C TYR A 98 23.06 24.99 8.77
N LYS A 99 23.71 25.09 9.93
CA LYS A 99 23.93 26.37 10.64
C LYS A 99 24.86 27.33 9.90
N LYS A 100 25.72 26.81 9.03
CA LYS A 100 26.66 27.61 8.22
C LYS A 100 26.04 28.04 6.88
N SER A 101 24.99 27.37 6.42
CA SER A 101 24.21 27.80 5.27
C SER A 101 23.28 28.95 5.65
N THR A 102 23.37 30.07 4.94
CA THR A 102 22.40 31.17 5.03
C THR A 102 21.17 30.92 4.15
N HIS A 103 21.13 29.82 3.40
CA HIS A 103 20.14 29.53 2.36
C HIS A 103 19.52 28.12 2.51
N LEU A 104 18.38 27.89 1.84
CA LEU A 104 17.61 26.64 1.94
C LEU A 104 18.30 25.50 1.18
N ALA A 105 19.04 24.65 1.88
CA ALA A 105 19.57 23.41 1.32
C ALA A 105 18.41 22.41 1.11
N ILE A 106 17.94 22.27 -0.14
CA ILE A 106 16.94 21.26 -0.51
C ILE A 106 17.69 20.01 -0.99
N ASN A 107 18.04 19.13 -0.05
CA ASN A 107 18.46 17.78 -0.42
C ASN A 107 17.21 16.90 -0.71
N TYR A 108 17.33 15.93 -1.62
CA TYR A 108 16.26 14.98 -1.91
C TYR A 108 15.73 14.28 -0.64
N ASP A 109 16.61 13.94 0.30
CA ASP A 109 16.27 13.44 1.64
C ASP A 109 15.41 14.44 2.42
N PHE A 110 15.74 15.73 2.42
CA PHE A 110 14.92 16.74 3.10
C PHE A 110 13.51 16.82 2.52
N VAL A 111 13.38 16.83 1.19
CA VAL A 111 12.08 16.80 0.51
C VAL A 111 11.32 15.51 0.85
N SER A 112 12.02 14.39 0.87
CA SER A 112 11.46 13.07 1.17
C SER A 112 10.97 12.97 2.62
N LEU A 113 11.75 13.48 3.58
CA LEU A 113 11.37 13.57 4.99
C LEU A 113 10.18 14.52 5.21
N PHE A 114 10.11 15.62 4.46
CA PHE A 114 9.03 16.59 4.56
C PHE A 114 7.70 16.05 4.03
N ILE A 115 7.71 15.41 2.86
CA ILE A 115 6.51 14.84 2.24
C ILE A 115 6.09 13.55 2.97
N TYR A 116 7.07 12.73 3.37
CA TYR A 116 6.85 11.43 3.99
C TYR A 116 7.58 11.32 5.33
N PRO A 117 7.13 12.02 6.39
CA PRO A 117 7.73 11.91 7.72
C PRO A 117 7.53 10.51 8.33
N VAL A 118 8.32 10.16 9.34
CA VAL A 118 8.14 8.87 10.06
C VAL A 118 6.71 8.77 10.60
N GLY A 119 6.05 7.64 10.35
CA GLY A 119 4.65 7.40 10.67
C GLY A 119 3.66 7.78 9.58
N CYS A 120 4.10 8.40 8.48
CA CYS A 120 3.23 8.71 7.35
C CYS A 120 2.73 7.45 6.63
N GLN A 121 1.63 7.62 5.90
CA GLN A 121 1.07 6.59 5.03
C GLN A 121 1.46 6.83 3.58
N TYR A 122 1.86 5.77 2.89
CA TYR A 122 1.95 5.70 1.44
C TYR A 122 0.88 4.74 0.92
N THR A 123 0.20 5.11 -0.18
CA THR A 123 -0.91 4.32 -0.75
C THR A 123 -0.77 4.23 -2.27
N SER A 124 -0.90 3.02 -2.78
CA SER A 124 -0.86 2.72 -4.22
C SER A 124 -1.96 1.72 -4.59
N TYR A 125 -2.62 1.95 -5.72
CA TYR A 125 -3.66 1.06 -6.25
C TYR A 125 -3.13 0.10 -7.33
N THR A 126 -1.91 0.32 -7.81
CA THR A 126 -1.35 -0.39 -8.97
C THR A 126 -0.05 -1.11 -8.67
N ASP A 127 0.70 -0.66 -7.68
CA ASP A 127 2.02 -1.20 -7.33
C ASP A 127 2.06 -1.64 -5.87
N GLY A 128 2.33 -2.91 -5.66
CA GLY A 128 2.41 -3.54 -4.34
C GLY A 128 3.82 -3.75 -3.82
N ARG A 129 4.85 -3.26 -4.53
CA ARG A 129 6.24 -3.36 -4.07
C ARG A 129 6.49 -2.45 -2.86
N ASN A 130 7.55 -2.74 -2.11
CA ASN A 130 7.95 -1.91 -0.98
C ASN A 130 8.25 -0.47 -1.48
N PRO A 131 7.76 0.59 -0.82
CA PRO A 131 8.04 1.97 -1.24
C PRO A 131 9.53 2.31 -1.27
N TYR A 132 10.37 1.61 -0.50
CA TYR A 132 11.82 1.73 -0.64
C TYR A 132 12.30 1.40 -2.07
N ASP A 133 11.73 0.36 -2.70
CA ASP A 133 12.09 -0.06 -4.06
C ASP A 133 11.53 0.88 -5.15
N ILE A 134 10.56 1.73 -4.80
CA ILE A 134 9.87 2.65 -5.73
C ILE A 134 10.43 4.08 -5.58
N LEU A 135 10.53 4.55 -4.35
CA LEU A 135 10.94 5.91 -3.98
C LEU A 135 12.44 6.00 -3.66
N GLY A 136 13.10 4.89 -3.34
CA GLY A 136 14.54 4.85 -3.06
C GLY A 136 14.96 5.28 -1.65
N PHE A 137 14.01 5.45 -0.72
CA PHE A 137 14.32 5.89 0.65
C PHE A 137 13.35 5.33 1.70
N GLY A 138 13.75 5.45 2.97
CA GLY A 138 12.95 5.13 4.14
C GLY A 138 12.80 3.62 4.41
N THR A 139 12.38 3.29 5.64
CA THR A 139 11.95 1.94 6.00
C THR A 139 10.43 1.90 6.07
N TRP A 140 9.83 0.89 5.46
CA TRP A 140 8.38 0.80 5.28
C TRP A 140 7.83 -0.54 5.72
N GLU A 141 6.69 -0.50 6.40
CA GLU A 141 5.95 -1.67 6.87
C GLU A 141 4.55 -1.69 6.22
N PRO A 142 4.08 -2.84 5.72
CA PRO A 142 2.76 -2.91 5.11
C PRO A 142 1.67 -2.77 6.19
N ILE A 143 0.63 -1.99 5.87
CA ILE A 143 -0.60 -1.94 6.66
C ILE A 143 -1.60 -2.90 6.02
N VAL A 144 -2.10 -3.85 6.80
CA VAL A 144 -3.11 -4.83 6.37
C VAL A 144 -4.39 -4.64 7.18
N GLY A 145 -5.53 -4.77 6.50
CA GLY A 145 -6.86 -4.64 7.11
C GLY A 145 -7.50 -3.29 6.84
N LEU A 146 -8.48 -2.93 7.69
CA LEU A 146 -9.22 -1.68 7.57
C LEU A 146 -8.59 -0.61 8.45
N ILE A 147 -8.43 0.59 7.89
CA ILE A 147 -7.88 1.75 8.60
C ILE A 147 -9.04 2.58 9.13
N ALA A 148 -8.96 2.94 10.41
CA ALA A 148 -9.93 3.82 11.07
C ALA A 148 -9.19 4.99 11.75
N GLY A 149 -9.87 6.14 11.84
CA GLY A 149 -9.38 7.27 12.61
C GLY A 149 -9.29 6.93 14.11
N VAL A 150 -8.26 7.42 14.77
CA VAL A 150 -8.08 7.31 16.22
C VAL A 150 -9.00 8.33 16.91
N GLY A 151 -9.63 7.93 18.02
CA GLY A 151 -10.58 8.78 18.76
C GLY A 151 -11.80 8.00 19.21
N SER A 152 -12.93 8.68 19.37
CA SER A 152 -14.19 8.08 19.78
C SER A 152 -15.28 8.37 18.74
N ALA A 153 -16.07 7.37 18.38
CA ALA A 153 -17.24 7.54 17.52
C ALA A 153 -18.49 6.97 18.19
N ALA A 154 -19.61 7.69 18.10
CA ALA A 154 -20.91 7.22 18.59
C ALA A 154 -21.74 6.67 17.43
N ASP A 155 -22.48 5.58 17.66
CA ASP A 155 -23.46 5.08 16.72
C ASP A 155 -24.78 5.86 16.77
N ASN A 156 -25.74 5.51 15.91
CA ASN A 156 -27.07 6.14 15.86
C ASN A 156 -27.91 5.90 17.15
N ASN A 157 -27.46 5.02 18.03
CA ASN A 157 -28.06 4.70 19.31
C ASN A 157 -27.29 5.33 20.48
N SER A 158 -26.34 6.23 20.20
CA SER A 158 -25.47 6.92 21.17
C SER A 158 -24.48 6.03 21.93
N TYR A 159 -24.25 4.80 21.49
CA TYR A 159 -23.17 3.98 22.02
C TYR A 159 -21.83 4.46 21.46
N THR A 160 -20.89 4.81 22.35
CA THR A 160 -19.58 5.34 21.97
C THR A 160 -18.52 4.24 22.00
N GLN A 161 -17.82 4.08 20.88
CA GLN A 161 -16.66 3.19 20.77
C GLN A 161 -15.37 4.02 20.69
N ASN A 162 -14.36 3.62 21.46
CA ASN A 162 -13.02 4.22 21.42
C ASN A 162 -12.09 3.40 20.52
N TYR A 163 -11.30 4.11 19.71
CA TYR A 163 -10.29 3.60 18.80
C TYR A 163 -8.93 4.17 19.21
N SER A 164 -7.99 3.29 19.57
CA SER A 164 -6.64 3.67 19.99
C SER A 164 -5.64 3.46 18.87
N LEU A 165 -4.55 4.25 18.86
CA LEU A 165 -3.46 4.10 17.90
C LEU A 165 -2.83 2.71 18.02
N GLY A 166 -2.62 2.04 16.88
CA GLY A 166 -1.99 0.72 16.83
C GLY A 166 -2.87 -0.43 17.33
N TYR A 167 -4.12 -0.16 17.71
CA TYR A 167 -5.07 -1.18 18.13
C TYR A 167 -5.53 -1.99 16.91
N GLN A 168 -5.31 -3.30 16.93
CA GLN A 168 -5.70 -4.24 15.85
C GLN A 168 -6.73 -5.29 16.32
N PRO A 169 -7.92 -4.90 16.81
CA PRO A 169 -9.00 -5.83 17.11
C PRO A 169 -9.80 -6.13 15.84
N GLY A 170 -10.64 -7.16 15.90
CA GLY A 170 -11.70 -7.35 14.93
C GLY A 170 -11.99 -8.82 14.65
N TRP A 171 -13.24 -9.08 14.32
CA TRP A 171 -13.67 -10.37 13.79
C TRP A 171 -14.16 -10.15 12.37
N TRP A 172 -13.65 -10.95 11.44
CA TRP A 172 -14.10 -10.99 10.05
C TRP A 172 -15.42 -11.78 9.88
N ARG A 173 -16.00 -12.24 10.99
CA ARG A 173 -17.28 -12.96 11.09
C ARG A 173 -18.14 -12.37 12.20
N VAL A 174 -19.45 -12.40 12.01
CA VAL A 174 -20.45 -12.12 13.05
C VAL A 174 -20.67 -13.41 13.85
N GLY A 175 -20.39 -13.39 15.14
CA GLY A 175 -20.67 -14.46 16.10
C GLY A 175 -21.71 -14.02 17.13
N ASN A 176 -22.07 -14.93 18.04
CA ASN A 176 -23.16 -14.70 19.01
C ASN A 176 -22.99 -13.44 19.85
N ALA A 177 -21.76 -13.08 20.22
CA ALA A 177 -21.49 -11.86 20.99
C ALA A 177 -21.77 -10.56 20.21
N GLN A 178 -21.81 -10.62 18.87
CA GLN A 178 -22.13 -9.49 18.01
C GLN A 178 -23.62 -9.42 17.63
N ILE A 179 -24.39 -10.47 17.91
CA ILE A 179 -25.84 -10.49 17.72
C ILE A 179 -26.46 -9.85 18.97
N VAL A 180 -27.06 -8.67 18.81
CA VAL A 180 -27.84 -8.06 19.89
C VAL A 180 -28.98 -9.03 20.22
N GLY A 181 -28.98 -9.56 21.45
CA GLY A 181 -29.95 -10.57 21.88
C GLY A 181 -31.38 -10.06 21.68
N GLN A 182 -32.09 -10.67 20.74
CA GLN A 182 -33.51 -10.40 20.51
C GLN A 182 -34.29 -11.64 20.93
N GLN A 183 -35.13 -11.48 21.96
CA GLN A 183 -36.15 -12.49 22.25
C GLN A 183 -37.21 -12.39 21.15
N LEU A 184 -37.17 -13.32 20.20
CA LEU A 184 -38.23 -13.48 19.21
C LEU A 184 -39.30 -14.37 19.85
N PRO A 185 -40.49 -13.83 20.20
CA PRO A 185 -41.56 -14.68 20.71
C PRO A 185 -42.03 -15.61 19.58
N VAL A 186 -41.66 -16.88 19.68
CA VAL A 186 -42.22 -17.92 18.81
C VAL A 186 -43.44 -18.48 19.52
N GLN A 187 -44.63 -18.03 19.11
CA GLN A 187 -45.89 -18.70 19.45
C GLN A 187 -46.21 -19.70 18.35
N LEU A 188 -46.00 -20.99 18.62
CA LEU A 188 -46.53 -22.06 17.79
C LEU A 188 -47.99 -22.26 18.17
N THR A 189 -48.90 -21.60 17.45
CA THR A 189 -50.32 -21.88 17.54
C THR A 189 -50.63 -23.03 16.58
N MET A 190 -50.95 -24.19 17.13
CA MET A 190 -51.46 -25.32 16.36
C MET A 190 -52.99 -25.28 16.46
N ASP A 191 -53.68 -25.71 15.39
CA ASP A 191 -55.14 -25.82 15.44
C ASP A 191 -55.55 -26.80 16.55
N PRO A 192 -56.59 -26.47 17.35
CA PRO A 192 -57.05 -27.35 18.41
C PRO A 192 -57.51 -28.68 17.83
N VAL A 193 -57.12 -29.77 18.50
CA VAL A 193 -57.63 -31.09 18.15
C VAL A 193 -59.00 -31.23 18.81
N ASP A 194 -60.02 -31.33 17.97
CA ASP A 194 -61.38 -31.55 18.42
C ASP A 194 -61.50 -32.86 19.22
N PRO A 195 -62.45 -32.93 20.17
CA PRO A 195 -62.66 -34.14 20.95
C PRO A 195 -62.90 -35.33 20.02
N HIS A 196 -62.15 -36.41 20.23
CA HIS A 196 -62.28 -37.64 19.45
C HIS A 196 -62.39 -38.86 20.36
N SER A 197 -62.85 -39.97 19.79
CA SER A 197 -62.98 -41.26 20.48
C SER A 197 -62.16 -42.30 19.74
N HIS A 198 -61.35 -43.07 20.47
CA HIS A 198 -60.71 -44.25 19.92
C HIS A 198 -61.67 -45.44 20.07
N GLY A 199 -61.93 -46.14 18.97
CA GLY A 199 -62.70 -47.37 18.94
C GLY A 199 -61.91 -48.45 18.25
N GLU A 200 -61.91 -49.65 18.81
CA GLU A 200 -61.45 -50.83 18.11
C GLU A 200 -62.61 -51.43 17.31
N GLY A 201 -62.34 -51.70 16.03
CA GLY A 201 -63.32 -52.30 15.14
C GLY A 201 -63.42 -53.79 15.42
N GLU A 202 -64.47 -54.22 16.12
CA GLU A 202 -64.78 -55.64 16.24
C GLU A 202 -65.16 -56.19 14.86
N ILE A 203 -64.31 -57.04 14.28
CA ILE A 203 -64.64 -57.81 13.08
C ILE A 203 -65.51 -58.98 13.53
N ASN A 204 -66.83 -58.84 13.39
CA ASN A 204 -67.75 -59.93 13.67
C ASN A 204 -67.70 -60.95 12.50
N SER A 205 -67.05 -62.10 12.70
CA SER A 205 -66.99 -63.16 11.68
C SER A 205 -68.35 -63.88 11.62
N PHE A 206 -69.18 -63.54 10.64
CA PHE A 206 -70.40 -64.27 10.35
C PHE A 206 -70.10 -65.53 9.51
N TYR A 207 -69.70 -66.61 10.17
CA TYR A 207 -69.88 -67.96 9.62
C TYR A 207 -70.30 -68.95 10.71
N ASN A 208 -71.63 -69.05 10.87
CA ASN A 208 -72.38 -70.27 11.16
C ASN A 208 -71.75 -71.31 12.10
N ASP A 209 -71.46 -70.92 13.35
CA ASP A 209 -71.47 -71.89 14.44
C ASP A 209 -72.07 -71.28 15.71
N SER A 210 -72.72 -72.16 16.47
CA SER A 210 -73.71 -71.85 17.48
C SER A 210 -73.13 -71.10 18.67
N GLY A 211 -73.62 -69.89 18.92
CA GLY A 211 -73.86 -69.37 20.26
C GLY A 211 -72.66 -69.23 21.21
N HIS A 212 -71.45 -69.02 20.71
CA HIS A 212 -70.32 -68.62 21.57
C HIS A 212 -70.00 -67.14 21.36
N THR A 213 -70.60 -66.27 22.17
CA THR A 213 -70.00 -64.97 22.52
C THR A 213 -68.77 -65.26 23.39
N ALA A 214 -67.62 -65.45 22.76
CA ALA A 214 -66.36 -65.35 23.47
C ALA A 214 -66.05 -63.86 23.66
N THR A 215 -66.46 -63.30 24.79
CA THR A 215 -65.82 -62.06 25.27
C THR A 215 -64.39 -62.44 25.60
N VAL A 216 -63.43 -62.08 24.73
CA VAL A 216 -62.02 -62.27 25.03
C VAL A 216 -61.74 -61.43 26.28
N PRO A 217 -61.18 -61.99 27.37
CA PRO A 217 -60.88 -61.22 28.57
C PRO A 217 -59.83 -60.15 28.24
N GLY A 218 -60.31 -58.94 27.94
CA GLY A 218 -59.54 -57.84 27.37
C GLY A 218 -60.43 -56.81 26.68
N ASP A 219 -61.56 -57.24 26.10
CA ASP A 219 -62.53 -56.37 25.43
C ASP A 219 -63.46 -55.73 26.48
N GLY A 220 -62.99 -54.63 27.09
CA GLY A 220 -63.83 -53.72 27.87
C GLY A 220 -64.87 -53.02 26.99
N PRO A 221 -65.89 -52.37 27.57
CA PRO A 221 -66.97 -51.74 26.81
C PRO A 221 -66.40 -50.82 25.73
N GLY A 222 -66.70 -51.14 24.47
CA GLY A 222 -66.27 -50.36 23.30
C GLY A 222 -66.62 -48.89 23.47
N LEU A 223 -65.61 -48.05 23.27
CA LEU A 223 -65.55 -46.60 23.55
C LEU A 223 -65.30 -46.28 25.03
N THR A 224 -64.02 -46.15 25.36
CA THR A 224 -63.63 -45.26 26.46
C THR A 224 -64.05 -43.84 26.06
N GLY A 225 -64.64 -43.07 26.99
CA GLY A 225 -65.25 -41.77 26.69
C GLY A 225 -64.31 -40.80 25.97
N SER A 226 -64.88 -39.73 25.38
CA SER A 226 -64.14 -38.75 24.56
C SER A 226 -62.78 -38.39 25.19
N ALA A 227 -61.70 -38.65 24.44
CA ALA A 227 -60.41 -38.06 24.74
C ALA A 227 -60.60 -36.55 24.49
N GLY A 228 -60.75 -35.78 25.57
CA GLY A 228 -61.12 -34.38 25.51
C GLY A 228 -60.25 -33.58 24.54
N GLY A 229 -60.85 -32.54 23.94
CA GLY A 229 -60.12 -31.66 23.03
C GLY A 229 -58.92 -31.04 23.73
N HIS A 230 -57.80 -30.95 23.02
CA HIS A 230 -56.58 -30.35 23.54
C HIS A 230 -55.96 -29.45 22.48
N THR A 231 -55.35 -28.36 22.93
CA THR A 231 -54.48 -27.53 22.09
C THR A 231 -53.05 -27.96 22.36
N PRO A 232 -52.36 -28.61 21.40
CA PRO A 232 -50.96 -28.93 21.58
C PRO A 232 -50.16 -27.64 21.80
N THR A 233 -49.32 -27.62 22.83
CA THR A 233 -48.32 -26.56 23.01
C THR A 233 -46.94 -27.17 22.80
N GLY A 234 -46.08 -26.45 22.09
CA GLY A 234 -44.70 -26.86 21.82
C GLY A 234 -43.75 -25.73 22.15
N THR A 235 -42.64 -26.06 22.80
CA THR A 235 -41.48 -25.18 22.94
C THR A 235 -40.40 -25.64 21.96
N GLY A 236 -39.73 -24.68 21.31
CA GLY A 236 -38.61 -24.96 20.42
C GLY A 236 -37.54 -23.88 20.51
N GLU A 237 -36.39 -24.15 19.93
CA GLU A 237 -35.29 -23.18 19.81
C GLU A 237 -35.18 -22.70 18.36
N VAL A 238 -34.81 -21.44 18.18
CA VAL A 238 -34.47 -20.87 16.88
C VAL A 238 -32.96 -20.71 16.81
N THR A 239 -32.32 -21.50 15.96
CA THR A 239 -30.90 -21.32 15.63
C THR A 239 -30.76 -20.24 14.56
N ILE A 240 -30.10 -19.13 14.89
CA ILE A 240 -29.79 -18.06 13.94
C ILE A 240 -28.36 -18.26 13.43
N GLY A 241 -28.25 -18.60 12.13
CA GLY A 241 -26.98 -18.91 11.46
C GLY A 241 -26.61 -20.39 11.51
N SER A 242 -26.10 -20.93 10.40
CA SER A 242 -25.76 -22.36 10.23
C SER A 242 -24.25 -22.63 10.05
N GLY A 243 -23.41 -21.59 10.11
CA GLY A 243 -21.97 -21.69 9.89
C GLY A 243 -21.23 -22.20 11.14
N GLY A 244 -20.23 -23.06 10.93
CA GLY A 244 -19.31 -23.50 11.99
C GLY A 244 -18.15 -22.52 12.20
N PHE A 245 -17.33 -22.73 13.24
CA PHE A 245 -16.11 -21.93 13.49
C PHE A 245 -15.08 -22.01 12.36
N THR A 246 -15.19 -23.00 11.48
CA THR A 246 -14.33 -23.21 10.30
C THR A 246 -15.02 -22.79 9.00
N ASP A 247 -16.33 -22.99 8.89
CA ASP A 247 -17.09 -22.82 7.65
C ASP A 247 -18.04 -21.61 7.72
N GLY A 248 -17.60 -20.50 7.13
CA GLY A 248 -18.42 -19.29 6.98
C GLY A 248 -17.80 -18.35 5.97
N THR A 249 -18.63 -17.84 5.05
CA THR A 249 -18.24 -16.75 4.15
C THR A 249 -17.87 -15.52 4.98
N PRO A 250 -16.74 -14.87 4.71
CA PRO A 250 -16.36 -13.67 5.44
C PRO A 250 -17.41 -12.58 5.34
N PHE A 251 -17.69 -11.90 6.45
CA PHE A 251 -18.57 -10.74 6.48
C PHE A 251 -17.71 -9.47 6.49
N TYR A 252 -17.53 -8.87 5.31
CA TYR A 252 -16.82 -7.62 5.13
C TYR A 252 -17.76 -6.52 4.67
N ASN A 253 -17.50 -5.30 5.12
CA ASN A 253 -18.06 -4.12 4.48
C ASN A 253 -17.53 -4.07 3.03
N PRO A 254 -18.30 -3.60 2.03
CA PRO A 254 -17.75 -3.34 0.72
C PRO A 254 -16.52 -2.42 0.85
N TYR A 255 -15.39 -2.85 0.29
CA TYR A 255 -14.14 -2.10 0.36
C TYR A 255 -13.49 -1.98 -1.02
N TYR A 256 -12.71 -0.92 -1.20
CA TYR A 256 -11.81 -0.76 -2.33
C TYR A 256 -10.38 -0.96 -1.82
N GLY A 257 -9.69 -1.97 -2.35
CA GLY A 257 -8.36 -2.37 -1.87
C GLY A 257 -7.26 -1.47 -2.42
N ALA A 258 -6.29 -1.15 -1.58
CA ALA A 258 -5.05 -0.48 -1.96
C ALA A 258 -3.87 -1.15 -1.24
N TYR A 259 -2.68 -1.07 -1.82
CA TYR A 259 -1.44 -1.36 -1.11
C TYR A 259 -1.09 -0.17 -0.24
N ILE A 260 -1.06 -0.39 1.08
CA ILE A 260 -0.85 0.67 2.06
C ILE A 260 0.40 0.34 2.87
N TRP A 261 1.25 1.35 3.05
CA TRP A 261 2.51 1.23 3.76
C TRP A 261 2.65 2.36 4.78
N LYS A 262 3.24 2.05 5.93
CA LYS A 262 3.61 2.99 6.97
C LYS A 262 5.12 3.16 6.98
N ARG A 263 5.59 4.41 7.01
CA ARG A 263 7.01 4.68 7.23
C ARG A 263 7.40 4.47 8.69
N THR A 264 8.48 3.74 8.95
CA THR A 264 8.97 3.47 10.31
C THR A 264 10.34 4.07 10.63
N ALA A 265 11.16 4.34 9.62
CA ALA A 265 12.42 5.09 9.76
C ALA A 265 12.76 5.84 8.47
#